data_AF-A0A433QM35-F1
#
_entry.id   AF-A0A433QM35-F1
#
_cell.length_a   1.000
_cell.length_b   1.000
_cell.length_c   1.000
_cell.angle_alpha   90.00
_cell.angle_beta   90.00
_cell.angle_gamma   90.00
#
_symmetry.space_group_name_H-M   'P 1'
#
loop_
_entity.id
_entity.type
_entity.pdbx_description
1 polymer ?
#
loop_
_entity_poly.entity_id
_entity_poly.type
_entity_poly.pdbx_seq_one_letter_code
_entity_poly.pdbx_strand_id
1 'polypeptide(L)'
;MIVDAAVLSITFPHGRRVHYWAKDSLFANPIVRKILIGGGVVPVDRRTKNNSLLYKATYEVLGLGEVVGVFPEGTSHTLPRLKEFKDGVSWAALEYARSILPQLRSGASAAKDGRKAPELAPVVPVGIVYVDKSKYRSTVIVTYGEPISIEAYVDDFLKDEKVTAKRLTADIEKAIQKLSVNAPD
;
A
#
# COMPACT_ATOMS: atom_id res chain seq x y z
N MET A 1 2.73 13.55 4.82
CA MET A 1 1.84 12.58 4.13
C MET A 1 1.08 13.13 2.93
N ILE A 2 0.49 14.35 2.91
CA ILE A 2 -0.20 14.82 1.68
C ILE A 2 0.77 14.99 0.50
N VAL A 3 1.94 15.59 0.76
CA VAL A 3 2.98 15.76 -0.26
C VAL A 3 3.51 14.41 -0.74
N ASP A 4 3.72 13.45 0.17
CA ASP A 4 4.23 12.11 -0.17
C ASP A 4 3.26 11.37 -1.11
N ALA A 5 1.95 11.42 -0.85
CA ALA A 5 0.94 10.85 -1.72
C ALA A 5 0.89 11.55 -3.09
N ALA A 6 1.03 12.88 -3.13
CA ALA A 6 1.07 13.62 -4.39
C ALA A 6 2.32 13.28 -5.21
N VAL A 7 3.49 13.23 -4.57
CA VAL A 7 4.76 12.81 -5.19
C VAL A 7 4.62 11.41 -5.76
N LEU A 8 4.16 10.45 -4.96
CA LEU A 8 4.02 9.06 -5.41
C LEU A 8 3.04 8.94 -6.58
N SER A 9 1.91 9.65 -6.56
CA SER A 9 0.94 9.64 -7.66
C SER A 9 1.48 10.21 -8.98
N ILE A 10 2.44 11.13 -8.91
CA ILE A 10 3.05 11.75 -10.10
C ILE A 10 4.24 10.93 -10.61
N THR A 11 5.01 10.33 -9.71
CA THR A 11 6.23 9.58 -10.08
C THR A 11 5.96 8.10 -10.35
N PHE A 12 4.76 7.59 -10.06
CA PHE A 12 4.46 6.17 -10.24
C PHE A 12 4.62 5.77 -11.72
N PRO A 13 5.42 4.73 -12.02
CA PRO A 13 5.66 4.32 -13.40
C PRO A 13 4.37 3.94 -14.14
N HIS A 14 4.37 4.13 -15.45
CA HIS A 14 3.31 3.70 -16.37
C HIS A 14 1.93 4.35 -16.15
N GLY A 15 1.84 5.45 -15.40
CA GLY A 15 0.61 6.24 -15.26
C GLY A 15 -0.56 5.50 -14.61
N ARG A 16 -0.27 4.45 -13.81
CA ARG A 16 -1.30 3.73 -13.05
C ARG A 16 -1.85 4.61 -11.95
N ARG A 17 -3.17 4.55 -11.74
CA ARG A 17 -3.83 5.27 -10.64
C ARG A 17 -3.43 4.64 -9.31
N VAL A 18 -3.03 5.47 -8.36
CA VAL A 18 -2.66 5.06 -7.00
C VAL A 18 -3.78 5.46 -6.04
N HIS A 19 -4.32 4.47 -5.35
CA HIS A 19 -5.44 4.60 -4.42
C HIS A 19 -4.90 4.60 -3.00
N TYR A 20 -5.19 5.65 -2.23
CA TYR A 20 -4.63 5.80 -0.89
C TYR A 20 -5.67 5.54 0.19
N TRP A 21 -5.21 5.02 1.33
CA TRP A 21 -6.00 4.95 2.54
C TRP A 21 -6.02 6.31 3.25
N ALA A 22 -7.21 6.90 3.43
CA ALA A 22 -7.36 8.16 4.15
C ALA A 22 -8.41 8.07 5.25
N LYS A 23 -8.24 8.88 6.30
CA LYS A 23 -9.15 8.90 7.45
C LYS A 23 -10.57 9.28 7.01
N ASP A 24 -11.57 8.53 7.46
CA ASP A 24 -13.00 8.77 7.19
C ASP A 24 -13.44 10.22 7.44
N SER A 25 -12.91 10.88 8.46
CA SER A 25 -13.26 12.26 8.83
C SER A 25 -12.90 13.28 7.74
N LEU A 26 -11.97 12.95 6.85
CA LEU A 26 -11.62 13.80 5.70
C LEU A 26 -12.75 13.83 4.65
N PHE A 27 -13.65 12.85 4.66
CA PHE A 27 -14.79 12.75 3.75
C PHE A 27 -16.06 13.44 4.28
N ALA A 28 -16.00 14.09 5.44
CA ALA A 28 -17.15 14.78 6.04
C ALA A 28 -17.66 15.95 5.17
N ASN A 29 -16.77 16.66 4.49
CA ASN A 29 -17.14 17.75 3.58
C ASN A 29 -17.49 17.20 2.18
N PRO A 30 -18.68 17.46 1.61
CA PRO A 30 -19.09 16.94 0.31
C PRO A 30 -18.18 17.28 -0.87
N ILE A 31 -17.55 18.45 -0.85
CA ILE A 31 -16.63 18.89 -1.92
C ILE A 31 -15.33 18.09 -1.82
N VAL A 32 -14.74 18.05 -0.63
CA VAL A 32 -13.52 17.28 -0.35
C VAL A 32 -13.75 15.80 -0.63
N ARG A 33 -14.91 15.27 -0.24
CA ARG A 33 -15.35 13.90 -0.51
C ARG A 33 -15.34 13.59 -2.01
N LYS A 34 -15.90 14.46 -2.85
CA LYS A 34 -15.90 14.27 -4.32
C LYS A 34 -14.49 14.24 -4.89
N ILE A 35 -13.61 15.11 -4.41
CA ILE A 35 -12.20 15.15 -4.84
C ILE A 35 -11.47 13.88 -4.41
N LEU A 36 -11.61 13.46 -3.15
CA LEU A 36 -10.96 12.27 -2.61
C LEU A 36 -11.43 11.00 -3.33
N ILE A 37 -12.75 10.85 -3.55
CA ILE A 37 -13.30 9.70 -4.27
C ILE A 37 -12.86 9.73 -5.75
N GLY A 38 -12.89 10.90 -6.39
CA GLY A 38 -12.42 11.06 -7.77
C GLY A 38 -10.93 10.76 -7.93
N GLY A 39 -10.14 10.99 -6.89
CA GLY A 39 -8.72 10.63 -6.80
C GLY A 39 -8.45 9.19 -6.35
N GLY A 40 -9.47 8.34 -6.21
CA GLY A 40 -9.30 6.93 -5.84
C GLY A 40 -9.02 6.67 -4.36
N VAL A 41 -9.23 7.65 -3.48
CA VAL A 41 -8.92 7.52 -2.05
C VAL A 41 -9.98 6.67 -1.34
N VAL A 42 -9.52 5.65 -0.62
CA VAL A 42 -10.34 4.71 0.16
C VAL A 42 -10.48 5.21 1.60
N PRO A 43 -11.73 5.42 2.09
CA PRO A 43 -11.95 5.85 3.46
C PRO A 43 -11.64 4.72 4.46
N VAL A 44 -10.92 5.06 5.52
CA VAL A 44 -10.54 4.16 6.61
C VAL A 44 -11.07 4.70 7.91
N ASP A 45 -11.94 3.94 8.55
CA ASP A 45 -12.28 4.17 9.95
C ASP A 45 -11.15 3.59 10.82
N ARG A 46 -10.49 4.47 11.58
CA ARG A 46 -9.43 4.08 12.54
C ARG A 46 -9.98 3.86 13.96
N ARG A 47 -11.26 4.18 14.22
CA ARG A 47 -11.92 4.07 15.53
C ARG A 47 -12.56 2.71 15.71
N THR A 48 -13.21 2.18 14.68
CA THR A 48 -13.65 0.78 14.69
C THR A 48 -12.50 -0.11 14.23
N LYS A 49 -12.24 -1.22 14.95
CA LYS A 49 -11.32 -2.28 14.50
C LYS A 49 -11.88 -3.08 13.30
N ASN A 50 -12.92 -2.57 12.64
CA ASN A 50 -13.62 -3.27 11.59
C ASN A 50 -12.93 -3.03 10.24
N ASN A 51 -11.75 -3.64 10.08
CA ASN A 51 -10.93 -3.52 8.87
C ASN A 51 -11.57 -4.21 7.64
N SER A 52 -12.70 -4.90 7.80
CA SER A 52 -13.36 -5.65 6.73
C SER A 52 -13.75 -4.77 5.53
N LEU A 53 -14.28 -3.57 5.77
CA LEU A 53 -14.64 -2.61 4.71
C LEU A 53 -13.42 -2.05 4.00
N LEU A 54 -12.34 -1.79 4.74
CA LEU A 54 -11.06 -1.33 4.19
C LEU A 54 -10.48 -2.39 3.24
N TYR A 55 -10.44 -3.62 3.70
CA TYR A 55 -9.91 -4.74 2.93
C TYR A 55 -10.77 -5.01 1.70
N LYS A 56 -12.10 -4.96 1.82
CA LYS A 56 -13.00 -5.09 0.66
C LYS A 56 -12.68 -4.08 -0.45
N ALA A 57 -12.59 -2.79 -0.11
CA ALA A 57 -12.25 -1.76 -1.08
C ALA A 57 -10.83 -1.95 -1.66
N THR A 58 -9.89 -2.41 -0.85
CA THR A 58 -8.53 -2.75 -1.30
C THR A 58 -8.56 -3.88 -2.33
N TYR A 59 -9.36 -4.92 -2.10
CA TYR A 59 -9.48 -6.05 -3.02
C TYR A 59 -10.14 -5.66 -4.34
N GLU A 60 -11.12 -4.75 -4.29
CA GLU A 60 -11.75 -4.21 -5.50
C GLU A 60 -10.72 -3.47 -6.36
N VAL A 61 -9.90 -2.59 -5.78
CA VAL A 61 -8.84 -1.87 -6.49
C VAL A 61 -7.80 -2.84 -7.06
N LEU A 62 -7.29 -3.78 -6.26
CA LEU A 62 -6.30 -4.76 -6.72
C LEU A 62 -6.88 -5.69 -7.80
N GLY A 63 -8.14 -6.10 -7.67
CA GLY A 63 -8.85 -6.91 -8.67
C GLY A 63 -9.08 -6.19 -10.00
N LEU A 64 -9.08 -4.85 -10.02
CA LEU A 64 -9.09 -4.06 -11.26
C LEU A 64 -7.69 -3.93 -11.90
N GLY A 65 -6.64 -4.45 -11.26
CA GLY A 65 -5.27 -4.24 -11.69
C GLY A 65 -4.80 -2.79 -11.44
N GLU A 66 -5.43 -2.08 -10.50
CA GLU A 66 -4.98 -0.77 -10.03
C GLU A 66 -4.00 -0.91 -8.85
N VAL A 67 -3.51 0.22 -8.32
CA VAL A 67 -2.46 0.23 -7.29
C VAL A 67 -3.00 0.81 -5.99
N VAL A 68 -2.66 0.20 -4.86
CA VAL A 68 -2.94 0.77 -3.54
C VAL A 68 -1.65 1.31 -2.92
N GLY A 69 -1.63 2.60 -2.62
CA GLY A 69 -0.53 3.28 -1.94
C GLY A 69 -0.77 3.32 -0.44
N VAL A 70 0.15 2.76 0.34
CA VAL A 70 0.05 2.72 1.80
C VAL A 70 1.34 3.22 2.44
N PHE A 71 1.20 4.07 3.46
CA PHE A 71 2.30 4.52 4.31
C PHE A 71 2.28 3.73 5.62
N PRO A 72 3.19 2.75 5.80
CA PRO A 72 3.09 1.75 6.89
C PRO A 72 3.24 2.36 8.29
N GLU A 73 3.83 3.55 8.39
CA GLU A 73 4.01 4.30 9.64
C GLU A 73 2.69 4.92 10.17
N GLY A 74 1.73 5.19 9.28
CA GLY A 74 0.41 5.74 9.59
C GLY A 74 0.38 7.20 10.12
N THR A 75 1.54 7.83 10.35
CA THR A 75 1.71 9.21 10.81
C THR A 75 2.92 9.86 10.13
N SER A 76 2.87 11.16 9.83
CA SER A 76 4.04 11.90 9.36
C SER A 76 5.00 12.16 10.52
N HIS A 77 6.30 12.01 10.30
CA HIS A 77 7.33 12.30 11.30
C HIS A 77 8.58 12.94 10.67
N THR A 78 9.40 13.58 11.51
CA THR A 78 10.63 14.28 11.10
C THR A 78 11.91 13.59 11.55
N LEU A 79 11.80 12.43 12.22
CA LEU A 79 12.93 11.59 12.63
C LEU A 79 13.85 11.23 11.45
N PRO A 80 15.16 11.05 11.70
CA PRO A 80 16.16 10.66 10.69
C PRO A 80 16.13 9.16 10.33
N ARG A 81 15.17 8.41 10.89
CA ARG A 81 15.00 6.96 10.70
C ARG A 81 13.53 6.62 10.51
N LEU A 82 13.28 5.48 9.85
CA LEU A 82 11.95 4.91 9.74
C LEU A 82 11.36 4.60 11.12
N LYS A 83 10.06 4.84 11.26
CA LYS A 83 9.31 4.46 12.47
C LYS A 83 8.85 3.02 12.35
N GLU A 84 8.50 2.38 13.46
CA GLU A 84 7.91 1.04 13.47
C GLU A 84 6.72 0.94 12.50
N PHE A 85 6.79 -0.06 11.62
CA PHE A 85 5.76 -0.30 10.61
C PHE A 85 4.58 -1.07 11.21
N LYS A 86 3.38 -0.72 10.75
CA LYS A 86 2.18 -1.49 11.07
C LYS A 86 1.99 -2.63 10.08
N ASP A 87 1.50 -3.77 10.58
CA ASP A 87 1.25 -4.97 9.78
C ASP A 87 0.10 -4.83 8.76
N GLY A 88 -0.63 -3.71 8.75
CA GLY A 88 -1.84 -3.54 7.92
C GLY A 88 -1.59 -3.70 6.42
N VAL A 89 -0.40 -3.33 5.93
CA VAL A 89 0.00 -3.54 4.53
C VAL A 89 0.13 -5.03 4.21
N SER A 90 0.89 -5.74 5.05
CA SER A 90 1.12 -7.17 4.93
C SER A 90 -0.17 -7.96 5.00
N TRP A 91 -1.06 -7.62 5.94
CA TRP A 91 -2.39 -8.21 6.05
C TRP A 91 -3.23 -8.00 4.79
N ALA A 92 -3.29 -6.77 4.27
CA ALA A 92 -4.08 -6.49 3.08
C ALA A 92 -3.58 -7.28 1.85
N ALA A 93 -2.26 -7.38 1.66
CA ALA A 93 -1.68 -8.12 0.54
C ALA A 93 -1.91 -9.64 0.66
N LEU A 94 -1.68 -10.21 1.85
CA LEU A 94 -1.83 -11.65 2.10
C LEU A 94 -3.29 -12.11 2.07
N GLU A 95 -4.19 -11.30 2.61
CA GLU A 95 -5.61 -11.58 2.55
C GLU A 95 -6.19 -11.46 1.14
N TYR A 96 -5.73 -10.47 0.36
CA TYR A 96 -6.07 -10.40 -1.05
C TYR A 96 -5.62 -11.67 -1.79
N ALA A 97 -4.37 -12.10 -1.58
CA ALA A 97 -3.84 -13.33 -2.14
C ALA A 97 -4.69 -14.56 -1.76
N ARG A 98 -5.06 -14.68 -0.48
CA ARG A 98 -5.95 -15.74 0.01
C ARG A 98 -7.31 -15.73 -0.71
N SER A 99 -7.87 -14.55 -0.95
CA SER A 99 -9.20 -14.41 -1.59
C SER A 99 -9.22 -14.86 -3.06
N ILE A 100 -8.10 -14.70 -3.78
CA ILE A 100 -7.98 -15.06 -5.20
C ILE A 100 -7.37 -16.45 -5.40
N LEU A 101 -6.83 -17.08 -4.36
CA LEU A 101 -6.18 -18.39 -4.41
C LEU A 101 -7.03 -19.50 -5.08
N PRO A 102 -8.36 -19.62 -4.83
CA PRO A 102 -9.18 -20.61 -5.52
C PRO A 102 -9.24 -20.40 -7.05
N GLN A 103 -9.24 -19.15 -7.50
CA GLN A 103 -9.26 -18.79 -8.93
C GLN A 103 -7.91 -19.09 -9.58
N LEU A 104 -6.81 -18.78 -8.88
CA LEU A 104 -5.45 -19.11 -9.32
C LEU A 104 -5.24 -20.63 -9.45
N ARG A 105 -5.68 -21.40 -8.44
CA ARG A 105 -5.52 -22.87 -8.40
C ARG A 105 -6.39 -23.61 -9.41
N SER A 106 -7.59 -23.11 -9.69
CA SER A 106 -8.48 -23.72 -10.67
C SER A 106 -8.06 -23.48 -12.12
N GLY A 107 -7.04 -22.64 -12.36
CA GLY A 107 -6.65 -22.22 -13.70
C GLY A 107 -7.78 -21.49 -14.44
N ALA A 108 -8.84 -21.10 -13.73
CA ALA A 108 -9.98 -20.42 -14.29
C ALA A 108 -9.55 -18.97 -14.57
N SER A 109 -8.97 -18.74 -15.74
CA SER A 109 -8.83 -17.42 -16.36
C SER A 109 -10.21 -16.88 -16.75
N ALA A 110 -11.18 -16.91 -15.84
CA ALA A 110 -12.52 -16.39 -16.08
C ALA A 110 -12.53 -14.89 -15.79
N ALA A 111 -11.85 -14.16 -16.67
CA ALA A 111 -12.18 -12.80 -17.02
C ALA A 111 -13.63 -12.74 -17.53
N LYS A 112 -14.62 -12.87 -16.63
CA LYS A 112 -15.99 -12.50 -16.97
C LYS A 112 -15.97 -10.99 -17.21
N ASP A 113 -16.44 -10.57 -18.37
CA ASP A 113 -16.59 -9.17 -18.79
C ASP A 113 -15.32 -8.44 -19.29
N GLY A 114 -14.32 -9.15 -19.82
CA GLY A 114 -13.15 -8.51 -20.47
C GLY A 114 -12.16 -7.84 -19.51
N ARG A 115 -12.31 -8.09 -18.20
CA ARG A 115 -11.38 -7.64 -17.16
C ARG A 115 -10.17 -8.56 -17.10
N LYS A 116 -8.98 -8.02 -16.78
CA LYS A 116 -7.79 -8.85 -16.59
C LYS A 116 -8.03 -9.89 -15.49
N ALA A 117 -7.49 -11.10 -15.65
CA ALA A 117 -7.56 -12.10 -14.59
C ALA A 117 -6.91 -11.56 -13.31
N PRO A 118 -7.46 -11.87 -12.12
CA PRO A 118 -6.84 -11.44 -10.88
C PRO A 118 -5.46 -12.08 -10.73
N GLU A 119 -4.45 -11.23 -10.55
CA GLU A 119 -3.06 -11.61 -10.33
C GLU A 119 -2.68 -11.29 -8.89
N LEU A 120 -1.71 -12.02 -8.34
CA LEU A 120 -1.16 -11.68 -7.04
C LEU A 120 -0.56 -10.27 -7.08
N ALA A 121 -0.81 -9.50 -6.03
CA ALA A 121 -0.37 -8.11 -5.94
C ALA A 121 0.99 -8.06 -5.24
N PRO A 122 2.11 -7.88 -5.96
CA PRO A 122 3.42 -7.72 -5.32
C PRO A 122 3.48 -6.42 -4.54
N VAL A 123 4.28 -6.40 -3.46
CA VAL A 123 4.52 -5.19 -2.68
C VAL A 123 5.78 -4.50 -3.22
N VAL A 124 5.63 -3.29 -3.74
CA VAL A 124 6.75 -2.49 -4.23
C VAL A 124 7.21 -1.53 -3.13
N PRO A 125 8.41 -1.74 -2.55
CA PRO A 125 8.96 -0.81 -1.56
C PRO A 125 9.35 0.50 -2.25
N VAL A 126 9.00 1.63 -1.64
CA VAL A 126 9.32 2.96 -2.19
C VAL A 126 10.00 3.81 -1.13
N GLY A 127 11.20 4.28 -1.44
CA GLY A 127 11.93 5.28 -0.66
C GLY A 127 11.60 6.69 -1.16
N ILE A 128 11.19 7.57 -0.25
CA ILE A 128 11.00 9.01 -0.53
C ILE A 128 11.96 9.80 0.36
N VAL A 129 12.94 10.45 -0.25
CA VAL A 129 13.97 11.22 0.46
C VAL A 129 13.88 12.69 0.04
N TYR A 130 13.62 13.56 1.00
CA TYR A 130 13.67 15.00 0.82
C TYR A 130 15.07 15.50 1.14
N VAL A 131 15.75 16.11 0.17
CA VAL A 131 17.14 16.59 0.31
C VAL A 131 17.24 17.69 1.37
N ASP A 132 16.25 18.60 1.40
CA ASP A 132 16.15 19.64 2.41
C ASP A 132 14.68 19.83 2.80
N LYS A 133 14.30 19.33 3.98
CA LYS A 133 12.92 19.45 4.49
C LYS A 133 12.56 20.87 4.94
N SER A 134 13.55 21.74 5.15
CA SER A 134 13.34 23.11 5.63
C SER A 134 13.10 24.12 4.51
N LYS A 135 13.55 23.79 3.28
CA LYS A 135 13.45 24.68 2.12
C LYS A 135 12.24 24.34 1.25
N TYR A 136 11.39 25.34 1.01
CA TYR A 136 10.29 25.21 0.06
C TYR A 136 10.81 24.97 -1.37
N ARG A 137 10.15 24.08 -2.12
CA ARG A 137 10.56 23.64 -3.47
C ARG A 137 11.97 23.02 -3.52
N SER A 138 12.37 22.36 -2.43
CA SER A 138 13.56 21.52 -2.43
C SER A 138 13.37 20.26 -3.27
N THR A 139 14.46 19.54 -3.49
CA THR A 139 14.48 18.31 -4.27
C THR A 139 13.95 17.13 -3.46
N VAL A 140 13.08 16.34 -4.09
CA VAL A 140 12.67 15.02 -3.60
C VAL A 140 13.26 13.95 -4.51
N ILE A 141 13.82 12.91 -3.91
CA ILE A 141 14.32 11.72 -4.60
C ILE A 141 13.34 10.59 -4.28
N VAL A 142 12.81 9.96 -5.33
CA VAL A 142 11.92 8.81 -5.22
C VAL A 142 12.61 7.60 -5.82
N THR A 143 12.77 6.55 -5.02
CA THR A 143 13.42 5.30 -5.43
C THR A 143 12.43 4.15 -5.28
N TYR A 144 12.15 3.46 -6.37
CA TYR A 144 11.36 2.23 -6.37
C TYR A 144 12.32 1.04 -6.24
N GLY A 145 12.09 0.19 -5.24
CA GLY A 145 12.88 -1.04 -5.07
C GLY A 145 12.27 -2.24 -5.80
N GLU A 146 12.95 -3.36 -5.67
CA GLU A 146 12.51 -4.64 -6.23
C GLU A 146 11.15 -5.07 -5.65
N PRO A 147 10.18 -5.48 -6.49
CA PRO A 147 8.89 -5.98 -6.02
C PRO A 147 9.06 -7.23 -5.14
N ILE A 148 8.44 -7.21 -3.96
CA ILE A 148 8.36 -8.36 -3.08
C ILE A 148 7.16 -9.21 -3.51
N SER A 149 7.46 -10.40 -4.01
CA SER A 149 6.48 -11.42 -4.39
C SER A 149 5.72 -11.93 -3.16
N ILE A 150 4.39 -11.96 -3.26
CA ILE A 150 3.51 -12.43 -2.18
C ILE A 150 3.37 -13.96 -2.20
N GLU A 151 3.57 -14.57 -3.36
CA GLU A 151 3.58 -16.01 -3.61
C GLU A 151 4.36 -16.77 -2.53
N ALA A 152 5.56 -16.29 -2.17
CA ALA A 152 6.45 -16.90 -1.19
C ALA A 152 5.89 -16.94 0.25
N TYR A 153 4.81 -16.20 0.54
CA TYR A 153 4.22 -16.08 1.86
C TYR A 153 2.84 -16.72 1.95
N VAL A 154 2.19 -17.07 0.83
CA VAL A 154 0.80 -17.54 0.81
C VAL A 154 0.62 -18.82 1.62
N ASP A 155 1.44 -19.84 1.39
CA ASP A 155 1.29 -21.13 2.07
C ASP A 155 1.57 -21.05 3.57
N ASP A 156 2.50 -20.19 3.98
CA ASP A 156 2.80 -19.95 5.40
C ASP A 156 1.68 -19.15 6.07
N PHE A 157 1.08 -18.19 5.36
CA PHE A 157 -0.05 -17.40 5.86
C PHE A 157 -1.29 -18.27 6.12
N LEU A 158 -1.51 -19.31 5.31
CA LEU A 158 -2.58 -20.29 5.54
C LEU A 158 -2.34 -21.16 6.79
N LYS A 159 -1.10 -21.28 7.26
CA LYS A 159 -0.74 -22.04 8.48
C LYS A 159 -0.74 -21.15 9.72
N ASP A 160 -0.11 -19.99 9.63
CA ASP A 160 -0.03 -18.99 10.71
C ASP A 160 -0.08 -17.58 10.13
N GLU A 161 -1.27 -16.99 10.18
CA GLU A 161 -1.54 -15.67 9.62
C GLU A 161 -0.69 -14.57 10.27
N LYS A 162 -0.58 -14.60 11.61
CA LYS A 162 0.02 -13.51 12.38
C LYS A 162 1.53 -13.50 12.25
N VAL A 163 2.17 -14.67 12.33
CA VAL A 163 3.63 -14.79 12.18
C VAL A 163 4.04 -14.41 10.76
N THR A 164 3.29 -14.87 9.76
CA THR A 164 3.61 -14.60 8.36
C THR A 164 3.41 -13.13 8.00
N ALA A 165 2.33 -12.49 8.47
CA ALA A 165 2.12 -11.06 8.28
C ALA A 165 3.27 -10.24 8.87
N LYS A 166 3.73 -10.57 10.07
CA LYS A 166 4.89 -9.91 10.70
C LYS A 166 6.19 -10.12 9.92
N ARG A 167 6.41 -11.34 9.40
CA ARG A 167 7.58 -11.64 8.56
C ARG A 167 7.60 -10.77 7.31
N LEU A 168 6.47 -10.69 6.60
CA LEU A 168 6.34 -9.82 5.43
C LEU A 168 6.54 -8.34 5.80
N THR A 169 6.01 -7.87 6.94
CA THR A 169 6.25 -6.50 7.42
C THR A 169 7.74 -6.22 7.61
N ALA A 170 8.47 -7.15 8.25
CA ALA A 170 9.90 -7.02 8.48
C ALA A 170 10.71 -7.01 7.17
N ASP A 171 10.31 -7.81 6.18
CA ASP A 171 10.95 -7.83 4.86
C ASP A 171 10.68 -6.52 4.09
N ILE A 172 9.46 -5.98 4.17
CA ILE A 172 9.12 -4.66 3.63
C ILE A 172 9.96 -3.56 4.29
N GLU A 173 10.06 -3.58 5.62
CA GLU A 173 10.86 -2.61 6.37
C GLU A 173 12.33 -2.64 5.95
N LYS A 174 12.92 -3.84 5.88
CA LYS A 174 14.29 -4.05 5.42
C LYS A 174 14.50 -3.58 3.98
N ALA A 175 13.50 -3.77 3.11
CA ALA A 175 13.58 -3.32 1.74
C ALA A 175 13.52 -1.79 1.65
N ILE A 176 12.58 -1.13 2.34
CA ILE A 176 12.46 0.34 2.35
C ILE A 176 13.70 0.98 2.99
N GLN A 177 14.25 0.37 4.04
CA GLN A 177 15.46 0.88 4.70
C GLN A 177 16.66 0.94 3.76
N LYS A 178 16.79 0.01 2.80
CA LYS A 178 17.86 0.06 1.78
C LYS A 178 17.67 1.17 0.75
N LEU A 179 16.45 1.70 0.62
CA LEU A 179 16.09 2.76 -0.32
C LEU A 179 16.12 4.15 0.32
N SER A 180 16.27 4.23 1.64
CA SER A 180 16.32 5.48 2.40
C SER A 180 17.71 5.73 2.99
N VAL A 181 18.02 7.02 3.19
CA VAL A 181 19.17 7.42 3.99
C VAL A 181 18.76 7.33 5.46
N ASN A 182 19.43 6.47 6.22
CA ASN A 182 19.19 6.30 7.65
C ASN A 182 20.45 6.72 8.41
N ALA A 183 20.31 7.59 9.41
CA ALA A 183 21.41 8.01 10.26
C ALA A 183 21.14 7.65 11.74
N PRO A 184 22.15 7.19 12.50
CA PRO A 184 22.04 7.14 13.96
C PRO A 184 21.94 8.57 14.53
N ASP A 185 21.40 8.69 15.74
CA ASP A 185 21.37 9.95 16.50
C ASP A 185 22.79 10.40 16.90
#